data_AF-A0A2S4VSB9-F1
#
_entry.id   AF-A0A2S4VSB9-F1
#
_cell.length_a   1.000
_cell.length_b   1.000
_cell.length_c   1.000
_cell.angle_alpha   90.00
_cell.angle_beta   90.00
_cell.angle_gamma   90.00
#
_symmetry.space_group_name_H-M   'P 1'
#
loop_
_entity.id
_entity.type
_entity.pdbx_description
1 polymer ?
#
loop_
_entity_poly.entity_id
_entity_poly.type
_entity_poly.pdbx_seq_one_letter_code
_entity_poly.pdbx_strand_id
1 'polypeptide(L)'
;MTSCPIPEIVHHTRFHQSRTSHKKKSAWECVDLEQELTACGKCDNDCMRLPNVENVGCESGKCKIFTCKPGHSVSDEMDQSLA
;
A
#
# COMPACT_ATOMS: atom_id res chain seq x y z
N MET A 1 19.68 11.26 -11.83
CA MET A 1 18.25 10.90 -11.98
C MET A 1 17.81 10.32 -10.66
N THR A 2 16.78 10.89 -10.04
CA THR A 2 16.37 10.53 -8.67
C THR A 2 15.29 9.46 -8.79
N SER A 3 15.50 8.28 -8.20
CA SER A 3 14.50 7.20 -8.25
C SER A 3 13.28 7.56 -7.39
N CYS A 4 12.10 7.06 -7.77
CA CYS A 4 10.98 6.99 -6.84
C CYS A 4 11.29 6.02 -5.69
N PRO A 5 10.68 6.22 -4.51
CA PRO A 5 10.84 5.26 -3.42
C PRO A 5 10.30 3.89 -3.88
N ILE A 6 11.11 2.85 -3.69
CA ILE A 6 10.65 1.48 -3.86
C ILE A 6 9.63 1.22 -2.74
N PRO A 7 8.42 0.72 -3.04
CA PRO A 7 7.51 0.27 -2.01
C PRO A 7 8.18 -0.89 -1.29
N GLU A 8 8.73 -0.64 -0.10
CA GLU A 8 9.33 -1.68 0.75
C GLU A 8 8.31 -2.82 0.90
N ILE A 9 8.69 -4.01 0.45
CA ILE A 9 7.85 -5.19 0.45
C ILE A 9 7.80 -5.73 1.88
N VAL A 10 7.00 -5.10 2.72
CA VAL A 10 6.89 -5.45 4.14
C VAL A 10 6.01 -6.71 4.25
N HIS A 11 6.60 -7.89 4.01
CA HIS A 11 5.99 -9.19 4.30
C HIS A 11 5.85 -9.37 5.82
N HIS A 12 4.77 -8.85 6.41
CA HIS A 12 4.44 -9.11 7.81
C HIS A 12 3.23 -10.02 7.91
N THR A 13 3.51 -11.32 8.05
CA THR A 13 2.55 -12.35 8.41
C THR A 13 2.14 -12.20 9.88
N ARG A 14 1.22 -11.28 10.21
CA ARG A 14 0.47 -11.36 11.47
C ARG A 14 -0.98 -10.95 11.29
N PHE A 15 -1.82 -11.95 11.04
CA PHE A 15 -3.24 -11.89 11.36
C PHE A 15 -3.41 -11.87 12.89
N HIS A 16 -3.73 -10.70 13.45
CA HIS A 16 -4.32 -10.61 14.78
C HIS A 16 -5.80 -10.30 14.64
N GLN A 17 -6.62 -11.36 14.61
CA GLN A 17 -8.05 -11.22 14.85
C GLN A 17 -8.32 -10.99 16.35
N SER A 18 -9.41 -10.26 16.58
CA SER A 18 -10.18 -10.14 17.83
C SER A 18 -9.72 -9.11 18.87
N ARG A 19 -10.56 -8.08 19.07
CA ARG A 19 -11.40 -7.98 20.28
C ARG A 19 -12.48 -6.89 20.17
N THR A 20 -13.56 -7.14 20.89
CA THR A 20 -14.90 -6.58 20.75
C THR A 20 -15.11 -5.19 21.35
N SER A 21 -16.08 -4.49 20.74
CA SER A 21 -17.06 -3.55 21.32
C SER A 21 -16.56 -2.37 22.17
N HIS A 22 -16.49 -1.18 21.56
CA HIS A 22 -16.69 0.08 22.29
C HIS A 22 -17.59 1.04 21.49
N LYS A 23 -18.73 1.40 22.09
CA LYS A 23 -19.73 2.32 21.55
C LYS A 23 -19.12 3.70 21.29
N LYS A 24 -18.96 4.04 20.01
CA LYS A 24 -19.11 5.39 19.44
C LYS A 24 -19.85 5.21 18.12
N LYS A 25 -20.82 6.09 17.80
CA LYS A 25 -21.53 6.07 16.51
C LYS A 25 -20.62 6.59 15.37
N SER A 26 -19.44 6.03 15.24
CA SER A 26 -18.65 6.12 14.02
C SER A 26 -19.11 4.97 13.12
N ALA A 27 -19.41 5.27 11.86
CA ALA A 27 -19.64 4.23 10.87
C ALA A 27 -18.31 3.47 10.71
N TRP A 28 -18.29 2.22 11.17
CA TRP A 28 -17.19 1.31 10.91
C TRP A 28 -17.60 0.47 9.71
N GLU A 29 -16.80 0.50 8.66
CA GLU A 29 -16.95 -0.37 7.52
C GLU A 29 -15.77 -1.33 7.44
N CYS A 30 -16.03 -2.53 6.94
CA CYS A 30 -14.95 -3.42 6.54
C CYS A 30 -14.32 -2.84 5.28
N VAL A 31 -13.00 -2.70 5.32
CA VAL A 31 -12.22 -2.21 4.19
C VAL A 31 -11.45 -3.38 3.59
N ASP A 32 -11.48 -3.50 2.27
CA ASP A 32 -10.66 -4.47 1.56
C ASP A 32 -9.23 -3.97 1.46
N LEU A 33 -8.37 -4.47 2.34
CA LEU A 33 -6.97 -4.09 2.40
C LEU A 33 -6.20 -4.52 1.14
N GLU A 34 -6.73 -5.42 0.30
CA GLU A 34 -6.04 -5.85 -0.92
C GLU A 34 -6.12 -4.82 -2.06
N GLN A 35 -7.12 -3.94 -2.01
CA GLN A 35 -7.44 -2.98 -3.07
C GLN A 35 -7.58 -1.54 -2.58
N GLU A 36 -7.75 -1.31 -1.27
CA GLU A 36 -7.92 0.03 -0.73
C GLU A 36 -6.61 0.80 -0.71
N LEU A 37 -6.56 1.93 -1.43
CA LEU A 37 -5.37 2.78 -1.54
C LEU A 37 -4.94 3.38 -0.20
N THR A 38 -5.90 3.72 0.66
CA THR A 38 -5.65 4.41 1.93
C THR A 38 -5.34 3.47 3.11
N ALA A 39 -5.49 2.15 2.90
CA ALA A 39 -5.28 1.10 3.89
C ALA A 39 -4.66 -0.17 3.28
N CYS A 40 -3.77 -0.02 2.29
CA CYS A 40 -3.28 -1.12 1.48
C CYS A 40 -2.45 -2.13 2.30
N GLY A 41 -2.87 -3.38 2.39
CA GLY A 41 -2.23 -4.47 3.15
C GLY A 41 -2.35 -4.36 4.67
N LYS A 42 -2.56 -3.16 5.23
CA LYS A 42 -2.82 -2.91 6.64
C LYS A 42 -3.54 -1.58 6.84
N CYS A 43 -4.30 -1.48 7.94
CA CYS A 43 -4.86 -0.21 8.39
C CYS A 43 -3.74 0.86 8.49
N ASP A 44 -4.06 2.09 8.08
CA ASP A 44 -3.15 3.25 8.05
C ASP A 44 -2.00 3.19 7.02
N ASN A 45 -2.03 2.26 6.07
CA ASN A 45 -1.08 2.23 4.95
C ASN A 45 -1.63 2.95 3.71
N ASP A 46 -1.35 4.24 3.62
CA ASP A 46 -1.80 5.10 2.53
C ASP A 46 -0.75 5.21 1.42
N CYS A 47 -1.00 4.55 0.30
CA CYS A 47 -0.11 4.56 -0.87
C CYS A 47 -0.02 5.96 -1.52
N MET A 48 -0.99 6.85 -1.29
CA MET A 48 -1.01 8.19 -1.89
C MET A 48 -0.01 9.15 -1.24
N ARG A 49 0.54 8.78 -0.06
CA ARG A 49 1.55 9.59 0.65
C ARG A 49 2.98 9.41 0.12
N LEU A 50 3.18 8.56 -0.88
CA LEU A 50 4.50 8.32 -1.46
C LEU A 50 5.04 9.59 -2.16
N PRO A 51 6.24 10.09 -1.78
CA PRO A 51 6.82 11.25 -2.42
C PRO A 51 7.28 10.94 -3.86
N ASN A 52 7.21 11.96 -4.72
CA ASN A 52 7.64 11.90 -6.13
C ASN A 52 6.89 10.90 -7.02
N VAL A 53 5.79 10.34 -6.52
CA VAL A 53 4.86 9.49 -7.28
C VAL A 53 3.73 10.34 -7.85
N GLU A 54 3.32 10.05 -9.08
CA GLU A 54 2.18 10.67 -9.75
C GLU A 54 0.97 9.75 -9.74
N ASN A 55 1.17 8.46 -10.01
CA ASN A 55 0.11 7.47 -10.02
C ASN A 55 0.53 6.20 -9.26
N VAL A 56 -0.34 5.75 -8.36
CA VAL A 56 -0.14 4.61 -7.47
C VAL A 56 -1.46 3.86 -7.29
N GLY A 57 -1.39 2.55 -7.10
CA GLY A 57 -2.52 1.72 -6.69
C GLY A 57 -2.17 0.76 -5.57
N CYS A 58 -3.19 0.06 -5.08
CA CYS A 58 -3.04 -1.10 -4.20
C CYS A 58 -3.37 -2.36 -5.00
N GLU A 59 -2.43 -3.29 -5.11
CA GLU A 59 -2.64 -4.60 -5.72
C GLU A 59 -2.15 -5.69 -4.76
N SER A 60 -3.02 -6.65 -4.42
CA SER A 60 -2.69 -7.76 -3.50
C SER A 60 -2.11 -7.27 -2.16
N GLY A 61 -2.61 -6.14 -1.67
CA GLY A 61 -2.14 -5.52 -0.41
C GLY A 61 -0.75 -4.87 -0.51
N LYS A 62 -0.25 -4.61 -1.72
CA LYS A 62 1.02 -3.93 -1.98
C LYS A 62 0.79 -2.63 -2.75
N CYS A 63 1.44 -1.55 -2.32
CA CYS A 63 1.45 -0.30 -3.07
C CYS A 63 2.25 -0.49 -4.36
N LYS A 64 1.62 -0.25 -5.51
CA LYS A 64 2.25 -0.36 -6.83
C LYS A 64 2.31 1.02 -7.46
N ILE A 65 3.51 1.45 -7.83
CA ILE A 65 3.71 2.73 -8.51
C ILE A 65 3.53 2.51 -10.00
N PHE A 66 2.56 3.18 -10.61
CA PHE A 66 2.33 3.12 -12.06
C PHE A 66 3.10 4.23 -12.78
N THR A 67 3.23 5.40 -12.16
CA THR A 67 3.89 6.55 -12.79
C THR A 67 4.57 7.43 -11.75
N CYS A 68 5.81 7.79 -12.03
CA CYS A 68 6.59 8.77 -11.27
C CYS A 68 6.43 10.17 -11.84
N LYS A 69 6.60 11.19 -11.00
CA LYS A 69 6.61 12.58 -11.46
C LYS A 69 7.73 12.81 -12.50
N PRO A 70 7.59 13.79 -13.40
CA PRO A 70 8.61 14.10 -14.41
C PRO A 70 10.01 14.28 -13.81
N GLY A 71 11.02 13.62 -14.39
CA GLY A 71 12.40 13.64 -13.89
C GLY A 71 12.76 12.52 -12.90
N HIS A 72 11.77 11.70 -12.53
CA HIS A 72 11.94 10.49 -11.74
C HIS A 72 11.61 9.25 -12.57
N SER A 73 12.32 8.15 -12.34
CA SER A 73 12.08 6.86 -12.98
C SER A 73 11.62 5.85 -11.95
N VAL A 74 10.74 4.94 -12.36
CA VAL A 74 10.42 3.73 -11.61
C VAL A 74 11.66 2.83 -11.70
N SER A 75 12.26 2.50 -10.57
CA SER A 75 13.18 1.36 -10.52
C SER A 75 12.32 0.10 -10.48
N ASP A 76 12.04 -0.47 -11.64
CA ASP A 76 11.39 -1.77 -11.78
C ASP A 76 12.36 -2.85 -11.30
N GLU A 77 12.55 -2.98 -10.00
CA GLU A 77 12.97 -4.25 -9.41
C GLU A 77 11.75 -5.17 -9.44
N MET A 78 11.51 -5.65 -10.65
CA MET A 78 10.59 -6.69 -11.03
C MET A 78 10.82 -7.86 -10.04
N ASP A 79 9.90 -8.02 -9.10
CA ASP A 79 9.82 -9.16 -8.18
C ASP A 79 9.47 -10.43 -8.99
N GLN A 80 10.41 -10.85 -9.84
CA GLN A 80 10.51 -12.18 -10.41
C GLN A 80 11.29 -13.04 -9.40
N SER A 81 10.69 -13.37 -8.27
CA SER A 81 10.97 -14.66 -7.65
C SER A 81 9.77 -15.57 -7.90
N LEU A 82 9.75 -16.12 -9.13
CA LEU A 82 9.06 -17.35 -9.49
C LEU A 82 9.53 -18.49 -8.57
N ALA A 83 8.56 -19.25 -8.06
CA ALA A 83 8.54 -20.71 -7.82
C ALA A 83 7.90 -21.05 -6.46
#